data_AF-W2WGL4-F1
#
_entry.id   AF-W2WGL4-F1
#
_cell.length_a   1.000
_cell.length_b   1.000
_cell.length_c   1.000
_cell.angle_alpha   90.00
_cell.angle_beta   90.00
_cell.angle_gamma   90.00
#
_symmetry.space_group_name_H-M   'P 1'
#
loop_
_entity.id
_entity.type
_entity.pdbx_description
1 polymer ?
#
loop_
_entity_poly.entity_id
_entity_poly.type
_entity_poly.pdbx_seq_one_letter_code
_entity_poly.pdbx_strand_id
1 'polypeptide(L)'
;MKGRAAYYSAKHHLHGYKVEVSVLPNGLALNCTKHYLGIEADIEILHHNHAFHLQHLLKSSSERNMADEGPMKNKYPDSWCVLADKGYQGLADDFRAITPIKKRPLQQLTLDEGRTNDRIAHDRVIVENYFGRLTTLWAMCSDKYRWDENNYDMFFRSSIALTNFHVRILPLRDEDGENYSNYLKRLQLLGIEMRAKRLKVQRRYREKRRMRLRGMLTAHIERPFQEAIVFVRWLTATQRVRIY
;
A
#
# COMPACT_ATOMS: atom_id res chain seq x y z
N MET A 1 -1.59 20.10 -9.24
CA MET A 1 -0.70 19.16 -8.49
C MET A 1 -1.27 18.93 -7.10
N LYS A 2 -1.41 17.67 -6.67
CA LYS A 2 -1.91 17.33 -5.33
C LYS A 2 -0.84 17.60 -4.27
N GLY A 3 -1.25 17.90 -3.05
CA GLY A 3 -0.32 18.19 -1.96
C GLY A 3 0.50 16.96 -1.56
N ARG A 4 1.73 17.18 -1.07
CA ARG A 4 2.66 16.10 -0.66
C ARG A 4 2.05 15.06 0.29
N ALA A 5 1.14 15.48 1.16
CA ALA A 5 0.46 14.58 2.10
C ALA A 5 -0.39 13.50 1.40
N ALA A 6 -0.93 13.79 0.21
CA ALA A 6 -1.77 12.84 -0.53
C ALA A 6 -0.98 11.60 -0.98
N TYR A 7 0.32 11.74 -1.20
CA TYR A 7 1.19 10.62 -1.59
C TYR A 7 1.66 9.78 -0.40
N TYR A 8 1.34 10.16 0.84
CA TYR A 8 1.88 9.50 2.03
C TYR A 8 1.12 8.21 2.36
N SER A 9 1.84 7.08 2.42
CA SER A 9 1.33 5.80 2.89
C SER A 9 1.71 5.55 4.36
N ALA A 10 0.69 5.31 5.19
CA ALA A 10 0.89 5.02 6.61
C ALA A 10 1.60 3.68 6.83
N LYS A 11 1.41 2.68 5.96
CA LYS A 11 1.96 1.31 6.12
C LYS A 11 3.48 1.29 6.21
N HIS A 12 4.15 2.00 5.31
CA HIS A 12 5.62 2.05 5.24
C HIS A 12 6.19 3.42 5.63
N HIS A 13 5.35 4.41 5.93
CA HIS A 13 5.77 5.80 6.19
C HIS A 13 6.52 6.47 5.03
N LEU A 14 6.33 5.95 3.82
CA LEU A 14 6.90 6.43 2.58
C LEU A 14 5.86 7.20 1.77
N HIS A 15 6.34 7.98 0.80
CA HIS A 15 5.46 8.60 -0.19
C HIS A 15 5.57 7.81 -1.49
N GLY A 16 4.44 7.57 -2.15
CA GLY A 16 4.43 6.86 -3.41
C GLY A 16 3.03 6.68 -3.97
N TYR A 17 2.98 5.85 -4.98
CA TYR A 17 1.77 5.39 -5.65
C TYR A 17 1.39 4.01 -5.16
N LYS A 18 0.11 3.68 -5.31
CA LYS A 18 -0.43 2.34 -5.07
C LYS A 18 -1.07 1.85 -6.35
N VAL A 19 -0.87 0.57 -6.64
CA VAL A 19 -1.48 -0.11 -7.78
C VAL A 19 -1.97 -1.45 -7.27
N GLU A 20 -3.16 -1.84 -7.72
CA GLU A 20 -3.65 -3.18 -7.50
C GLU A 20 -3.29 -4.05 -8.70
N VAL A 21 -2.73 -5.22 -8.41
CA VAL A 21 -2.41 -6.24 -9.40
C VAL A 21 -3.10 -7.54 -8.98
N SER A 22 -3.90 -8.11 -9.87
CA SER A 22 -4.57 -9.39 -9.64
C SER A 22 -3.72 -10.50 -10.27
N VAL A 23 -3.34 -11.50 -9.49
CA VAL A 23 -2.46 -12.61 -9.91
C VAL A 23 -3.22 -13.92 -9.83
N LEU A 24 -3.13 -14.73 -10.88
CA LEU A 24 -3.77 -16.04 -10.99
C LEU A 24 -2.96 -17.11 -10.25
N PRO A 25 -3.57 -18.27 -9.92
CA PRO A 25 -2.86 -19.40 -9.32
C PRO A 25 -1.70 -19.95 -10.15
N ASN A 26 -1.70 -19.71 -11.47
CA ASN A 26 -0.60 -20.08 -12.36
C ASN A 26 0.58 -19.09 -12.34
N GLY A 27 0.53 -18.07 -11.47
CA GLY A 27 1.60 -17.09 -11.32
C GLY A 27 1.61 -15.97 -12.36
N LEU A 28 0.57 -15.85 -13.19
CA LEU A 28 0.45 -14.74 -14.14
C LEU A 28 -0.45 -13.63 -13.59
N ALA A 29 -0.03 -12.38 -13.73
CA ALA A 29 -0.90 -11.24 -13.49
C ALA A 29 -1.97 -11.14 -14.57
N LEU A 30 -3.23 -11.10 -14.15
CA LEU A 30 -4.40 -10.95 -15.00
C LEU A 30 -4.75 -9.47 -15.24
N ASN A 31 -4.57 -8.63 -14.23
CA ASN A 31 -4.99 -7.24 -14.27
C ASN A 31 -4.07 -6.32 -13.48
N CYS A 32 -4.09 -5.05 -13.88
CA CYS A 32 -3.36 -3.96 -13.26
C CYS A 32 -4.18 -2.67 -13.35
N THR A 33 -4.58 -2.14 -12.20
CA THR A 33 -5.34 -0.87 -12.15
C THR A 33 -4.47 0.32 -12.54
N LYS A 34 -5.09 1.49 -12.72
CA LYS A 34 -4.34 2.76 -12.72
C LYS A 34 -3.74 3.01 -11.35
N HIS A 35 -2.73 3.85 -11.27
CA HIS A 35 -2.20 4.22 -9.97
C HIS A 35 -3.16 5.08 -9.14
N TYR A 36 -3.08 4.87 -7.84
CA TYR A 36 -3.72 5.65 -6.79
C TYR A 36 -2.65 6.32 -5.95
N LEU A 37 -3.04 7.36 -5.22
CA LEU A 37 -2.13 8.06 -4.32
C LEU A 37 -1.86 7.23 -3.06
N GLY A 38 -0.72 7.45 -2.42
CA GLY A 38 -0.34 6.69 -1.23
C GLY A 38 -1.30 6.78 -0.03
N ILE A 39 -2.15 7.81 0.05
CA ILE A 39 -3.19 7.94 1.10
C ILE A 39 -4.35 6.97 0.91
N GLU A 40 -4.62 6.52 -0.32
CA GLU A 40 -5.75 5.66 -0.63
C GLU A 40 -5.62 4.34 0.13
N ALA A 41 -6.70 3.87 0.77
CA ALA A 41 -6.64 2.61 1.51
C ALA A 41 -6.63 1.42 0.55
N ASP A 42 -5.87 0.37 0.87
CA ASP A 42 -5.70 -0.77 -0.05
C ASP A 42 -7.04 -1.46 -0.36
N ILE A 43 -7.97 -1.51 0.62
CA ILE A 43 -9.33 -2.05 0.43
C ILE A 43 -10.20 -1.18 -0.47
N GLU A 44 -10.08 0.14 -0.39
CA GLU A 44 -10.82 1.07 -1.25
C GLU A 44 -10.37 0.95 -2.71
N ILE A 45 -9.08 0.75 -2.95
CA ILE A 45 -8.57 0.48 -4.30
C ILE A 45 -9.25 -0.78 -4.88
N LEU A 46 -9.36 -1.84 -4.07
CA LEU A 46 -10.02 -3.08 -4.45
C LEU A 46 -11.51 -2.85 -4.76
N HIS A 47 -12.23 -2.08 -3.92
CA HIS A 47 -13.62 -1.71 -4.18
C HIS A 47 -13.79 -0.86 -5.44
N HIS A 48 -12.86 0.06 -5.75
CA HIS A 48 -12.89 0.78 -7.03
C HIS A 48 -12.75 -0.18 -8.23
N ASN A 49 -12.10 -1.33 -8.06
CA ASN A 49 -11.94 -2.37 -9.07
C ASN A 49 -13.01 -3.48 -8.99
N HIS A 50 -14.11 -3.25 -8.26
CA HIS A 50 -15.12 -4.25 -7.95
C HIS A 50 -15.75 -4.92 -9.19
N ALA A 51 -16.10 -4.15 -10.22
CA ALA A 51 -16.71 -4.70 -11.44
C ALA A 51 -15.78 -5.70 -12.16
N PHE A 52 -14.48 -5.41 -12.19
CA PHE A 52 -13.48 -6.32 -12.75
C PHE A 52 -13.46 -7.64 -11.97
N HIS A 53 -13.43 -7.58 -10.64
CA HIS A 53 -13.41 -8.76 -9.78
C HIS A 53 -14.66 -9.61 -9.94
N LEU A 54 -15.85 -9.01 -9.89
CA LEU A 54 -17.09 -9.76 -10.07
C LEU A 54 -17.13 -10.48 -11.41
N GLN A 55 -16.68 -9.82 -12.48
CA GLN A 55 -16.65 -10.43 -13.81
C GLN A 55 -15.69 -11.63 -13.87
N HIS A 56 -14.50 -11.53 -13.28
CA HIS A 56 -13.46 -12.57 -13.40
C HIS A 56 -13.56 -13.66 -12.33
N LEU A 57 -14.34 -13.44 -11.27
CA LEU A 57 -14.67 -14.46 -10.29
C LEU A 57 -15.92 -15.25 -10.68
N LEU A 58 -16.75 -14.77 -11.62
CA LEU A 58 -17.97 -15.46 -12.02
C LEU A 58 -17.66 -16.79 -12.72
N LYS A 59 -18.24 -17.88 -12.20
CA LYS A 59 -18.14 -19.22 -12.79
C LYS A 59 -18.90 -19.28 -14.11
N SER A 60 -18.24 -19.82 -15.13
CA SER A 60 -18.90 -20.26 -16.35
C SER A 60 -19.89 -21.41 -16.07
N SER A 61 -20.79 -21.67 -17.02
CA SER A 61 -21.79 -22.74 -16.90
C SER A 61 -21.16 -24.12 -16.67
N SER A 62 -20.01 -24.41 -17.28
CA SER A 62 -19.27 -25.66 -17.08
C SER A 62 -18.63 -25.75 -15.69
N GLU A 63 -18.19 -24.63 -15.13
CA GLU A 63 -17.53 -24.58 -13.82
C GLU A 63 -18.50 -24.71 -12.64
N ARG A 64 -19.79 -24.40 -12.84
CA ARG A 64 -20.81 -24.53 -11.78
C ARG A 64 -20.99 -25.96 -11.29
N ASN A 65 -20.71 -26.93 -12.15
CA ASN A 65 -20.80 -28.36 -11.83
C ASN A 65 -19.52 -28.91 -11.20
N MET A 66 -18.45 -28.11 -11.12
CA MET A 66 -17.20 -28.55 -10.49
C MET A 66 -17.39 -28.68 -8.97
N ALA A 67 -16.73 -29.68 -8.39
CA ALA A 67 -16.69 -29.85 -6.95
C ALA A 67 -16.03 -28.63 -6.31
N ASP A 68 -16.76 -28.00 -5.40
CA ASP A 68 -16.34 -26.80 -4.69
C ASP A 68 -16.79 -26.97 -3.24
N GLU A 69 -15.83 -27.13 -2.34
CA GLU A 69 -16.04 -27.21 -0.89
C GLU A 69 -15.43 -26.00 -0.18
N GLY A 70 -15.06 -24.97 -0.95
CA GLY A 70 -14.44 -23.77 -0.40
C GLY A 70 -15.40 -23.00 0.51
N PRO A 71 -14.89 -22.26 1.50
CA PRO A 71 -15.69 -21.40 2.36
C PRO A 71 -16.64 -20.48 1.58
N MET A 72 -17.78 -20.15 2.19
CA MET A 72 -18.76 -19.19 1.67
C MET A 72 -19.43 -19.56 0.33
N LYS A 73 -19.30 -20.81 -0.13
CA LYS A 73 -20.01 -21.30 -1.33
C LYS A 73 -21.51 -21.03 -1.28
N ASN A 74 -22.16 -21.25 -0.13
CA ASN A 74 -23.60 -21.03 -0.02
C ASN A 74 -24.01 -19.56 -0.19
N LYS A 75 -23.14 -18.61 0.19
CA LYS A 75 -23.37 -17.17 0.03
C LYS A 75 -23.05 -16.72 -1.40
N TYR A 76 -22.03 -17.30 -2.03
CA TYR A 76 -21.58 -16.97 -3.38
C TYR A 76 -21.44 -18.24 -4.25
N PRO A 77 -22.55 -18.88 -4.64
CA PRO A 77 -22.51 -20.18 -5.31
C PRO A 77 -21.87 -20.10 -6.71
N ASP A 78 -22.13 -19.00 -7.41
CA ASP A 78 -21.68 -18.75 -8.78
C ASP A 78 -20.30 -18.09 -8.86
N SER A 79 -19.60 -17.88 -7.73
CA SER A 79 -18.31 -17.19 -7.73
C SER A 79 -17.16 -18.08 -7.25
N TRP A 80 -16.03 -17.98 -7.94
CA TRP A 80 -14.72 -18.36 -7.42
C TRP A 80 -14.29 -17.44 -6.27
N CYS A 81 -13.30 -17.89 -5.50
CA CYS A 81 -12.83 -17.15 -4.34
C CYS A 81 -11.67 -16.22 -4.67
N VAL A 82 -11.54 -15.13 -3.90
CA VAL A 82 -10.36 -14.27 -3.89
C VAL A 82 -9.58 -14.48 -2.59
N LEU A 83 -8.29 -14.80 -2.70
CA LEU A 83 -7.40 -14.88 -1.54
C LEU A 83 -6.83 -13.49 -1.24
N ALA A 84 -7.05 -13.00 -0.02
CA ALA A 84 -6.60 -11.66 0.36
C ALA A 84 -5.81 -11.68 1.68
N ASP A 85 -5.03 -10.62 1.89
CA ASP A 85 -4.29 -10.44 3.14
C ASP A 85 -5.23 -10.30 4.34
N LYS A 86 -4.69 -10.61 5.53
CA LYS A 86 -5.38 -10.44 6.82
C LYS A 86 -5.95 -9.02 7.03
N GLY A 87 -5.38 -8.01 6.38
CA GLY A 87 -5.82 -6.61 6.47
C GLY A 87 -7.13 -6.30 5.74
N TYR A 88 -7.58 -7.15 4.81
CA TYR A 88 -8.81 -6.96 4.03
C TYR A 88 -10.05 -7.56 4.72
N GLN A 89 -10.16 -7.35 6.04
CA GLN A 89 -11.38 -7.75 6.76
C GLN A 89 -12.56 -6.90 6.26
N GLY A 90 -13.72 -7.54 6.08
CA GLY A 90 -14.91 -6.93 5.47
C GLY A 90 -15.09 -7.27 3.98
N LEU A 91 -14.03 -7.73 3.29
CA LEU A 91 -14.11 -8.08 1.87
C LEU A 91 -15.09 -9.23 1.57
N ALA A 92 -15.39 -10.04 2.59
CA ALA A 92 -16.38 -11.12 2.55
C ALA A 92 -17.83 -10.63 2.37
N ASP A 93 -18.09 -9.34 2.58
CA ASP A 93 -19.42 -8.73 2.41
C ASP A 93 -19.76 -8.50 0.94
N ASP A 94 -18.75 -8.23 0.11
CA ASP A 94 -18.90 -7.94 -1.33
C ASP A 94 -18.41 -9.09 -2.22
N PHE A 95 -17.44 -9.89 -1.76
CA PHE A 95 -16.84 -10.98 -2.52
C PHE A 95 -16.81 -12.29 -1.74
N ARG A 96 -16.59 -13.39 -2.46
CA ARG A 96 -16.19 -14.67 -1.86
C ARG A 96 -14.72 -14.61 -1.42
N ALA A 97 -14.41 -13.74 -0.47
CA ALA A 97 -13.07 -13.49 0.00
C ALA A 97 -12.65 -14.48 1.09
N ILE A 98 -11.48 -15.10 0.91
CA ILE A 98 -10.84 -15.93 1.94
C ILE A 98 -9.64 -15.15 2.47
N THR A 99 -9.70 -14.82 3.76
CA THR A 99 -8.61 -14.11 4.46
C THR A 99 -8.12 -14.93 5.64
N PRO A 100 -6.83 -14.83 6.01
CA PRO A 100 -6.33 -15.46 7.21
C PRO A 100 -7.08 -15.01 8.46
N ILE A 101 -7.44 -15.96 9.31
CA ILE A 101 -8.11 -15.76 10.58
C ILE A 101 -7.26 -14.85 11.47
N LYS A 102 -7.89 -13.78 11.95
CA LYS A 102 -7.26 -12.80 12.84
C LYS A 102 -7.37 -13.27 14.29
N LYS A 103 -6.29 -13.11 15.05
CA LYS A 103 -6.28 -13.33 16.49
C LYS A 103 -7.27 -12.39 17.17
N ARG A 104 -8.12 -12.94 18.05
CA ARG A 104 -8.98 -12.15 18.94
C ARG A 104 -8.12 -11.47 20.02
N PRO A 105 -8.49 -10.28 20.52
CA PRO A 105 -7.74 -9.62 21.58
C PRO A 105 -7.51 -10.57 22.77
N LEU A 106 -6.27 -10.62 23.26
CA LEU A 106 -5.85 -11.46 24.38
C LEU A 106 -5.99 -12.99 24.15
N GLN A 107 -6.24 -13.44 22.93
CA GLN A 107 -6.39 -14.87 22.61
C GLN A 107 -5.39 -15.32 21.55
N GLN A 108 -4.90 -16.55 21.68
CA GLN A 108 -4.14 -17.21 20.62
C GLN A 108 -5.08 -17.81 19.58
N LEU A 109 -4.53 -18.08 18.39
CA LEU A 109 -5.23 -18.93 17.44
C LEU A 109 -5.29 -20.34 18.00
N THR A 110 -6.38 -21.04 17.75
CA THR A 110 -6.41 -22.49 17.95
C THR A 110 -5.47 -23.18 16.97
N LEU A 111 -5.12 -24.45 17.22
CA LEU A 111 -4.27 -25.21 16.30
C LEU A 111 -4.89 -25.31 14.90
N ASP A 112 -6.21 -25.47 14.81
CA ASP A 112 -6.92 -25.58 13.53
C ASP A 112 -7.05 -24.24 12.81
N GLU A 113 -7.23 -23.14 13.54
CA GLU A 113 -7.15 -21.78 12.97
C GLU A 113 -5.73 -21.50 12.42
N GLY A 114 -4.69 -21.97 13.12
CA GLY A 114 -3.30 -21.92 12.68
C GLY A 114 -3.09 -22.68 11.36
N ARG A 115 -3.48 -23.96 11.33
CA ARG A 115 -3.40 -24.80 10.12
C ARG A 115 -4.16 -24.21 8.94
N THR A 116 -5.32 -23.61 9.19
CA THR A 116 -6.10 -22.92 8.14
C THR A 116 -5.35 -21.73 7.58
N ASN A 117 -4.73 -20.92 8.44
CA ASN A 117 -3.90 -19.81 8.02
C ASN A 117 -2.66 -20.26 7.23
N ASP A 118 -2.04 -21.37 7.62
CA ASP A 118 -0.87 -21.91 6.92
C ASP A 118 -1.24 -22.38 5.50
N ARG A 119 -2.40 -23.03 5.31
CA ARG A 119 -2.91 -23.37 3.97
C ARG A 119 -3.19 -22.14 3.12
N ILE A 120 -3.84 -21.12 3.70
CA ILE A 120 -4.10 -19.86 2.99
C ILE A 120 -2.78 -19.17 2.62
N ALA A 121 -1.79 -19.15 3.51
CA ALA A 121 -0.49 -18.57 3.25
C ALA A 121 0.26 -19.33 2.14
N HIS A 122 0.21 -20.67 2.18
CA HIS A 122 0.78 -21.53 1.14
C HIS A 122 0.21 -21.20 -0.24
N ASP A 123 -1.12 -21.12 -0.40
CA ASP A 123 -1.74 -20.84 -1.69
C ASP A 123 -1.45 -19.41 -2.18
N ARG A 124 -1.25 -18.48 -1.25
CA ARG A 124 -0.92 -17.08 -1.54
C ARG A 124 0.56 -16.85 -1.88
N VAL A 125 1.44 -17.82 -1.62
CA VAL A 125 2.89 -17.68 -1.89
C VAL A 125 3.17 -17.31 -3.34
N ILE A 126 2.32 -17.76 -4.28
CA ILE A 126 2.45 -17.44 -5.69
C ILE A 126 2.40 -15.93 -5.96
N VAL A 127 1.60 -15.19 -5.20
CA VAL A 127 1.48 -13.73 -5.29
C VAL A 127 2.78 -13.08 -4.81
N GLU A 128 3.33 -13.56 -3.69
CA GLU A 128 4.60 -13.07 -3.14
C GLU A 128 5.76 -13.32 -4.10
N ASN A 129 5.83 -14.52 -4.69
CA ASN A 129 6.82 -14.85 -5.69
C ASN A 129 6.68 -13.97 -6.94
N TYR A 130 5.47 -13.70 -7.41
CA TYR A 130 5.26 -12.80 -8.55
C TYR A 130 5.79 -11.38 -8.26
N PHE A 131 5.45 -10.81 -7.10
CA PHE A 131 5.96 -9.49 -6.71
C PHE A 131 7.46 -9.51 -6.43
N GLY A 132 8.01 -10.63 -5.97
CA GLY A 132 9.44 -10.88 -5.87
C GLY A 132 10.15 -10.74 -7.20
N ARG A 133 9.67 -11.45 -8.23
CA ARG A 133 10.21 -11.35 -9.60
C ARG A 133 10.06 -9.92 -10.13
N LEU A 134 8.88 -9.30 -9.96
CA LEU A 134 8.61 -7.93 -10.42
C LEU A 134 9.60 -6.92 -9.80
N THR A 135 9.80 -6.97 -8.49
CA THR A 135 10.68 -6.02 -7.78
C THR A 135 12.16 -6.30 -8.05
N THR A 136 12.52 -7.55 -8.33
CA THR A 136 13.89 -7.95 -8.69
C THR A 136 14.26 -7.48 -10.10
N LEU A 137 13.36 -7.64 -11.07
CA LEU A 137 13.64 -7.31 -12.47
C LEU A 137 13.56 -5.81 -12.76
N TRP A 138 12.64 -5.08 -12.10
CA TRP A 138 12.31 -3.71 -12.53
C TRP A 138 12.55 -2.70 -11.41
N ALA A 139 13.57 -1.86 -11.61
CA ALA A 139 13.95 -0.81 -10.66
C ALA A 139 12.80 0.17 -10.36
N MET A 140 11.86 0.38 -11.30
CA MET A 140 10.70 1.24 -11.04
C MET A 140 9.73 0.68 -9.99
N CYS A 141 9.76 -0.65 -9.76
CA CYS A 141 8.93 -1.36 -8.79
C CYS A 141 9.64 -1.54 -7.44
N SER A 142 10.97 -1.42 -7.39
CA SER A 142 11.77 -1.61 -6.17
C SER A 142 12.41 -0.33 -5.62
N ASP A 143 12.67 0.66 -6.45
CA ASP A 143 13.34 1.90 -6.07
C ASP A 143 12.43 3.13 -6.21
N LYS A 144 12.97 4.30 -5.81
CA LYS A 144 12.25 5.57 -5.94
C LYS A 144 12.01 5.90 -7.42
N TYR A 145 10.74 5.96 -7.81
CA TYR A 145 10.31 6.54 -9.07
C TYR A 145 10.63 8.03 -9.15
N ARG A 146 11.24 8.46 -10.26
CA ARG A 146 11.74 9.84 -10.48
C ARG A 146 11.21 10.49 -11.76
N TRP A 147 10.40 9.77 -12.53
CA TRP A 147 9.86 10.28 -13.79
C TRP A 147 8.49 10.91 -13.59
N ASP A 148 7.96 11.46 -14.66
CA ASP A 148 6.66 12.14 -14.67
C ASP A 148 5.50 11.19 -14.31
N GLU A 149 4.57 11.67 -13.48
CA GLU A 149 3.42 10.91 -12.99
C GLU A 149 2.54 10.38 -14.14
N ASN A 150 2.41 11.11 -15.24
CA ASN A 150 1.58 10.69 -16.37
C ASN A 150 2.13 9.45 -17.09
N ASN A 151 3.43 9.18 -16.94
CA ASN A 151 4.07 8.01 -17.52
C ASN A 151 4.06 6.78 -16.58
N TYR A 152 3.65 6.95 -15.32
CA TYR A 152 3.78 5.90 -14.31
C TYR A 152 2.99 4.65 -14.70
N ASP A 153 1.73 4.79 -15.09
CA ASP A 153 0.86 3.67 -15.43
C ASP A 153 1.38 2.88 -16.64
N MET A 154 1.86 3.59 -17.66
CA MET A 154 2.43 2.97 -18.85
C MET A 154 3.63 2.10 -18.48
N PHE A 155 4.61 2.66 -17.76
CA PHE A 155 5.81 1.91 -17.38
C PHE A 155 5.50 0.75 -16.42
N PHE A 156 4.57 0.95 -15.48
CA PHE A 156 4.25 -0.08 -14.50
C PHE A 156 3.54 -1.26 -15.18
N ARG A 157 2.59 -0.98 -16.07
CA ARG A 157 1.92 -2.01 -16.89
C ARG A 157 2.89 -2.74 -17.81
N SER A 158 3.86 -2.05 -18.41
CA SER A 158 4.93 -2.69 -19.18
C SER A 158 5.75 -3.66 -18.31
N SER A 159 6.09 -3.26 -17.08
CA SER A 159 6.80 -4.13 -16.12
C SER A 159 6.00 -5.38 -15.77
N ILE A 160 4.68 -5.26 -15.59
CA ILE A 160 3.77 -6.39 -15.38
C ILE A 160 3.75 -7.32 -16.60
N ALA A 161 3.58 -6.77 -17.80
CA ALA A 161 3.54 -7.56 -19.03
C ALA A 161 4.86 -8.31 -19.29
N LEU A 162 6.00 -7.66 -19.08
CA LEU A 162 7.32 -8.27 -19.21
C LEU A 162 7.58 -9.32 -18.12
N THR A 163 7.06 -9.11 -16.90
CA THR A 163 7.13 -10.13 -15.84
C THR A 163 6.32 -11.35 -16.21
N ASN A 164 5.08 -11.19 -16.72
CA ASN A 164 4.28 -12.30 -17.23
C ASN A 164 5.01 -13.08 -18.33
N PHE A 165 5.64 -12.40 -19.29
CA PHE A 165 6.46 -13.05 -20.30
C PHE A 165 7.61 -13.84 -19.68
N HIS A 166 8.32 -13.24 -18.73
CA HIS A 166 9.43 -13.89 -18.03
C HIS A 166 8.96 -15.11 -17.21
N VAL A 167 7.78 -15.07 -16.57
CA VAL A 167 7.21 -16.20 -15.82
C VAL A 167 6.86 -17.37 -16.74
N ARG A 168 6.39 -17.08 -17.97
CA ARG A 168 6.10 -18.13 -18.96
C ARG A 168 7.34 -18.89 -19.41
N ILE A 169 8.49 -18.23 -19.45
CA ILE A 169 9.77 -18.85 -19.84
C ILE A 169 10.47 -19.49 -18.64
N LEU A 170 10.42 -18.80 -17.49
CA LEU A 170 11.09 -19.19 -16.26
C LEU A 170 10.09 -19.13 -15.10
N PRO A 171 9.55 -20.30 -14.68
CA PRO A 171 8.60 -20.40 -13.59
C PRO A 171 9.04 -19.64 -12.33
N LEU A 172 8.06 -19.26 -11.52
CA LEU A 172 8.31 -18.63 -10.22
C LEU A 172 8.97 -19.64 -9.26
N ARG A 173 9.90 -19.14 -8.44
CA ARG A 173 10.72 -19.93 -7.51
C ARG A 173 10.67 -19.34 -6.11
N ASP A 174 11.05 -20.13 -5.11
CA ASP A 174 11.09 -19.69 -3.71
C ASP A 174 12.03 -18.49 -3.49
N GLU A 175 13.12 -18.43 -4.27
CA GLU A 175 14.05 -17.30 -4.33
C GLU A 175 13.32 -15.96 -4.61
N ASP A 176 12.26 -15.98 -5.41
CA ASP A 176 11.47 -14.78 -5.69
C ASP A 176 10.76 -14.29 -4.42
N GLY A 177 10.15 -15.20 -3.65
CA GLY A 177 9.52 -14.88 -2.37
C GLY A 177 10.52 -14.38 -1.31
N GLU A 178 11.72 -14.94 -1.27
CA GLU A 178 12.81 -14.46 -0.42
C GLU A 178 13.25 -13.04 -0.80
N ASN A 179 13.41 -12.79 -2.10
CA ASN A 179 13.72 -11.45 -2.62
C ASN A 179 12.63 -10.44 -2.26
N TYR A 180 11.36 -10.84 -2.37
CA TYR A 180 10.24 -9.98 -1.97
C TYR A 180 10.27 -9.67 -0.47
N SER A 181 10.52 -10.68 0.37
CA SER A 181 10.66 -10.51 1.82
C SER A 181 11.80 -9.55 2.18
N ASN A 182 12.94 -9.65 1.50
CA ASN A 182 14.07 -8.75 1.68
C ASN A 182 13.74 -7.32 1.24
N TYR A 183 13.02 -7.17 0.12
CA TYR A 183 12.51 -5.89 -0.34
C TYR A 183 11.58 -5.23 0.70
N LEU A 184 10.64 -5.97 1.27
CA LEU A 184 9.72 -5.46 2.30
C LEU A 184 10.47 -5.01 3.56
N LYS A 185 11.46 -5.80 4.03
CA LYS A 185 12.34 -5.43 5.15
C LYS A 185 13.07 -4.11 4.86
N ARG A 186 13.63 -3.97 3.65
CA ARG A 186 14.30 -2.74 3.20
C ARG A 186 13.37 -1.54 3.24
N LEU A 187 12.14 -1.66 2.73
CA LEU A 187 11.14 -0.59 2.77
C LEU A 187 10.80 -0.16 4.20
N GLN A 188 10.66 -1.12 5.12
CA GLN A 188 10.37 -0.83 6.52
C GLN A 188 11.49 -0.03 7.18
N LEU A 189 12.74 -0.41 6.95
CA LEU A 189 13.92 0.30 7.46
C LEU A 189 14.00 1.73 6.90
N LEU A 190 13.79 1.91 5.59
CA LEU A 190 13.73 3.23 4.96
C LEU A 190 12.62 4.10 5.56
N GLY A 191 11.45 3.51 5.82
CA GLY A 191 10.32 4.17 6.47
C GLY A 191 10.65 4.71 7.86
N ILE A 192 11.29 3.88 8.68
CA ILE A 192 11.76 4.23 10.03
C ILE A 192 12.77 5.38 9.95
N GLU A 193 13.75 5.28 9.06
CA GLU A 193 14.78 6.31 8.88
C GLU A 193 14.18 7.65 8.44
N MET A 194 13.27 7.63 7.46
CA MET A 194 12.58 8.83 6.97
C MET A 194 11.70 9.47 8.04
N ARG A 195 11.02 8.66 8.87
CA ARG A 195 10.26 9.15 10.02
C ARG A 195 11.18 9.81 11.06
N ALA A 196 12.29 9.18 11.41
CA ALA A 196 13.26 9.72 12.35
C ALA A 196 13.84 11.06 11.85
N LYS A 197 14.20 11.17 10.57
CA LYS A 197 14.63 12.43 9.93
C LYS A 197 13.55 13.51 10.04
N ARG A 198 12.29 13.17 9.78
CA ARG A 198 11.16 14.10 9.88
C ARG A 198 10.96 14.62 11.29
N LEU A 199 11.02 13.75 12.30
CA LEU A 199 10.92 14.13 13.71
C LEU A 199 12.06 15.07 14.13
N LYS A 200 13.30 14.80 13.69
CA LYS A 200 14.45 15.70 13.93
C LYS A 200 14.22 17.09 13.33
N VAL A 201 13.72 17.17 12.10
CA VAL A 201 13.40 18.45 11.44
C VAL A 201 12.29 19.20 12.19
N GLN A 202 11.21 18.51 12.56
CA GLN A 202 10.11 19.11 13.31
C GLN A 202 10.55 19.62 14.69
N ARG A 203 11.39 18.86 15.40
CA ARG A 203 11.97 19.28 16.69
C ARG A 203 12.76 20.57 16.52
N ARG A 204 13.68 20.63 15.56
CA ARG A 204 14.46 21.84 15.24
C ARG A 204 13.56 23.03 14.90
N TYR A 205 12.49 22.81 14.13
CA TYR A 205 11.53 23.86 13.82
C TYR A 205 10.79 24.38 15.06
N ARG A 206 10.32 23.47 15.94
CA ARG A 206 9.65 23.84 17.21
C ARG A 206 10.58 24.59 18.15
N GLU A 207 11.85 24.19 18.23
CA GLU A 207 12.90 24.89 19.00
C GLU A 207 13.14 26.30 18.44
N LYS A 208 13.37 26.44 17.13
CA LYS A 208 13.51 27.77 16.50
C LYS A 208 12.28 28.65 16.69
N ARG A 209 11.07 28.09 16.60
CA ARG A 209 9.82 28.82 16.86
C ARG A 209 9.74 29.29 18.32
N ARG A 210 10.08 28.43 19.29
CA ARG A 210 10.15 28.81 20.71
C ARG A 210 11.13 29.95 20.95
N MET A 211 12.33 29.89 20.34
CA MET A 211 13.33 30.95 20.47
C MET A 211 12.82 32.29 19.91
N ARG A 212 12.15 32.28 18.75
CA ARG A 212 11.54 33.49 18.17
C ARG A 212 10.46 34.09 19.08
N LEU A 213 9.55 33.26 19.60
CA LEU A 213 8.50 33.71 20.50
C LEU A 213 9.07 34.26 21.82
N ARG A 214 10.10 33.62 22.38
CA ARG A 214 10.81 34.11 23.57
C ARG A 214 11.47 35.46 23.32
N GLY A 215 12.14 35.62 22.17
CA GLY A 215 12.77 36.88 21.76
C GLY A 215 11.75 38.03 21.60
N MET A 216 10.55 37.75 21.09
CA MET A 216 9.47 38.74 20.97
C MET A 216 8.91 39.16 22.33
N LEU A 217 8.82 38.24 23.29
CA LEU A 217 8.38 38.55 24.66
C LEU A 217 9.41 39.39 25.42
N THR A 218 10.71 39.09 25.30
CA THR A 218 11.78 39.91 25.91
C THR A 218 11.82 41.33 25.31
N ALA A 219 11.63 41.48 24.00
CA ALA A 219 11.57 42.80 23.35
C ALA A 219 10.32 43.64 23.72
N HIS A 220 9.29 43.01 24.31
CA HIS A 220 8.11 43.70 24.86
C HIS A 220 8.33 44.17 26.30
N ILE A 221 9.28 43.58 27.04
CA ILE A 221 9.60 43.98 28.42
C ILE A 221 10.55 45.20 28.43
N GLU A 222 11.36 45.39 27.38
CA GLU A 222 12.31 46.50 27.27
C GLU A 222 11.73 47.79 26.67
N ARG A 223 10.42 47.85 26.35
CA ARG A 223 9.78 49.10 25.97
C ARG A 223 8.84 49.58 27.09
N PRO A 224 9.12 50.74 27.71
CA PRO A 224 8.13 51.36 28.59
C PRO A 224 6.87 51.68 27.76
N PHE A 225 5.72 51.38 28.36
CA PHE A 225 4.38 51.57 27.81
C PHE A 225 4.25 52.90 27.04
N GLN A 226 4.01 52.80 25.73
CA GLN A 226 3.23 53.80 25.00
C GLN A 226 2.20 53.06 24.15
N GLU A 227 0.95 53.45 24.38
CA GLU A 227 -0.29 52.87 23.88
C GLU A 227 -0.39 52.92 22.34
N ALA A 228 -0.81 51.81 21.71
CA ALA A 228 -1.70 51.79 20.52
C ALA A 228 -1.93 50.36 19.99
N ILE A 229 -3.13 49.84 20.27
CA ILE A 229 -4.08 49.10 19.40
C ILE A 229 -3.55 48.30 18.17
N VAL A 230 -3.76 46.97 18.25
CA VAL A 230 -4.18 45.93 17.25
C VAL A 230 -3.63 45.93 15.81
N PHE A 231 -3.03 44.80 15.39
CA PHE A 231 -3.38 44.08 14.14
C PHE A 231 -3.02 42.57 14.22
N VAL A 232 -4.01 41.72 13.99
CA VAL A 232 -3.84 40.28 13.70
C VAL A 232 -3.42 40.13 12.23
N ARG A 233 -2.26 39.51 11.97
CA ARG A 233 -1.85 39.14 10.60
C ARG A 233 -1.43 37.68 10.55
N TRP A 234 -2.23 36.86 9.88
CA TRP A 234 -1.79 35.55 9.38
C TRP A 234 -1.05 35.77 8.06
N LEU A 235 0.19 35.30 7.96
CA LEU A 235 0.91 35.21 6.70
C LEU A 235 1.73 33.92 6.68
N THR A 236 1.11 32.83 6.23
CA THR A 236 1.81 31.57 5.99
C THR A 236 2.33 31.59 4.55
N ALA A 237 3.43 32.32 4.30
CA ALA A 237 4.22 32.12 3.10
C ALA A 237 5.15 30.92 3.34
N THR A 238 4.87 29.78 2.70
CA THR A 238 5.87 28.72 2.52
C THR A 238 5.87 28.31 1.04
N GLN A 239 6.57 29.07 0.21
CA GLN A 239 7.05 28.57 -1.08
C GLN A 239 8.42 27.93 -0.88
N ARG A 240 8.53 26.65 -1.26
CA ARG A 240 9.56 26.08 -2.14
C ARG A 240 9.54 24.56 -2.03
N VAL A 241 9.04 23.89 -3.06
CA VAL A 241 9.65 22.64 -3.53
C VAL A 241 9.65 22.71 -5.06
N ARG A 242 10.86 22.75 -5.65
CA ARG A 242 11.08 22.46 -7.07
C ARG A 242 10.68 21.02 -7.30
N ILE A 243 9.77 20.80 -8.22
CA ILE A 243 9.42 19.50 -8.78
C ILE A 243 10.10 19.46 -10.14
N TYR A 244 10.88 18.40 -10.38
CA TYR A 244 10.90 17.76 -11.68
C TYR A 244 10.15 16.44 -11.49
#